data_AF-A0A7X7K4N5-F1
#
_entry.id   AF-A0A7X7K4N5-F1
#
_cell.length_a   1.000
_cell.length_b   1.000
_cell.length_c   1.000
_cell.angle_alpha   90.00
_cell.angle_beta   90.00
_cell.angle_gamma   90.00
#
_symmetry.space_group_name_H-M   'P 1'
#
loop_
_entity.id
_entity.type
_entity.pdbx_description
1 polymer ?
#
loop_
_entity_poly.entity_id
_entity_poly.type
_entity_poly.pdbx_seq_one_letter_code
_entity_poly.pdbx_strand_id
1 'polypeptide(L)'
;MTNPNDNHLTIINPSDSALAHVGQVANHYAAQNVFADYLSRKADNTIRRQAADLARFVEFLNQVGEQAGLQLGTALGAFAQAVGMFPDGPALNADAWHGVTWGLVEGFRNWMVAQGDAVGSINVRLSTVKAYAKLATKAGVLSAEELAMIRTVAGYAHKEARRIDERRETSRRGSK
;
A
#
# COMPACT_ATOMS: atom_id res chain seq x y z
N MET A 1 43.10 33.04 -39.86
CA MET A 1 43.09 31.69 -39.23
C MET A 1 43.46 31.86 -37.77
N THR A 2 42.49 31.80 -36.86
CA THR A 2 42.64 31.49 -35.42
C THR A 2 41.23 31.23 -34.85
N ASN A 3 41.04 30.03 -34.30
CA ASN A 3 39.87 29.63 -33.52
C ASN A 3 39.94 30.22 -32.10
N PRO A 4 38.81 30.34 -31.38
CA PRO A 4 38.74 29.63 -30.09
C PRO A 4 37.33 29.05 -29.84
N ASN A 5 37.19 27.72 -29.72
CA ASN A 5 37.05 27.03 -28.44
C ASN A 5 36.10 27.71 -27.43
N ASP A 6 34.80 27.54 -27.64
CA ASP A 6 33.78 27.69 -26.59
C ASP A 6 33.79 26.45 -25.68
N ASN A 7 34.66 26.51 -24.67
CA ASN A 7 34.67 25.58 -23.55
C ASN A 7 33.55 25.99 -22.59
N HIS A 8 32.35 25.43 -22.77
CA HIS A 8 31.23 25.61 -21.84
C HIS A 8 31.54 24.84 -20.53
N LEU A 9 32.33 25.46 -19.66
CA LEU A 9 32.51 25.02 -18.28
C LEU A 9 31.22 25.32 -17.51
N THR A 10 30.36 24.34 -17.40
CA THR A 10 29.21 24.38 -16.49
C THR A 10 29.75 24.44 -15.07
N ILE A 11 29.86 25.65 -14.50
CA ILE A 11 30.18 25.85 -13.09
C ILE A 11 29.00 25.29 -12.29
N ILE A 12 29.15 24.08 -11.75
CA ILE A 12 28.20 23.53 -10.78
C ILE A 12 28.34 24.39 -9.52
N ASN A 13 27.31 25.19 -9.21
CA ASN A 13 27.33 26.07 -8.05
C ASN A 13 27.36 25.22 -6.77
N PRO A 14 28.35 25.36 -5.87
CA PRO A 14 28.49 24.52 -4.68
C PRO A 14 27.26 24.53 -3.76
N SER A 15 26.52 25.65 -3.73
CA SER A 15 25.25 25.78 -3.00
C SER A 15 24.15 24.87 -3.56
N ASP A 16 24.09 24.72 -4.89
CA ASP A 16 23.09 23.87 -5.55
C ASP A 16 23.39 22.39 -5.28
N SER A 17 24.68 22.04 -5.20
CA SER A 17 25.13 20.71 -4.77
C SER A 17 24.79 20.42 -3.30
N ALA A 18 24.91 21.42 -2.42
CA ALA A 18 24.58 21.27 -0.99
C ALA A 18 23.07 21.10 -0.77
N LEU A 19 22.23 21.91 -1.42
CA LEU A 19 20.78 21.77 -1.33
C LEU A 19 20.31 20.41 -1.88
N ALA A 20 20.87 19.97 -3.00
CA ALA A 20 20.58 18.66 -3.57
C ALA A 20 20.96 17.53 -2.59
N HIS A 21 22.12 17.61 -1.95
CA HIS A 21 22.56 16.62 -0.96
C HIS A 21 21.63 16.59 0.27
N VAL A 22 21.33 17.76 0.85
CA VAL A 22 20.38 17.87 1.98
C VAL A 22 19.01 17.34 1.60
N GLY A 23 18.54 17.61 0.38
CA GLY A 23 17.29 17.08 -0.15
C GLY A 23 17.26 15.55 -0.19
N GLN A 24 18.35 14.91 -0.61
CA GLN A 24 18.45 13.44 -0.62
C GLN A 24 18.42 12.84 0.80
N VAL A 25 19.12 13.48 1.75
CA VAL A 25 19.09 13.08 3.16
C VAL A 25 17.67 13.21 3.73
N ALA A 26 16.98 14.32 3.44
CA ALA A 26 15.60 14.53 3.86
C ALA A 26 14.64 13.48 3.26
N ASN A 27 14.82 13.12 1.98
CA ASN A 27 14.05 12.05 1.35
C ASN A 27 14.24 10.71 2.07
N HIS A 28 15.47 10.37 2.46
CA HIS A 28 15.76 9.14 3.18
C HIS A 28 15.04 9.08 4.53
N TYR A 29 15.12 10.15 5.34
CA TYR A 29 14.42 10.23 6.62
C TYR A 29 12.90 10.18 6.46
N ALA A 30 12.35 10.86 5.45
CA ALA A 30 10.93 10.84 5.15
C ALA A 30 10.46 9.45 4.72
N ALA A 31 11.26 8.74 3.90
CA ALA A 31 10.97 7.39 3.45
C ALA A 31 10.90 6.39 4.61
N GLN A 32 11.84 6.47 5.56
CA GLN A 32 11.90 5.60 6.74
C GLN A 32 10.72 5.79 7.70
N ASN A 33 10.24 7.01 7.87
CA ASN A 33 9.19 7.33 8.85
C ASN A 33 7.78 7.45 8.26
N VAL A 34 7.61 7.26 6.95
CA VAL A 34 6.37 7.59 6.23
C VAL A 34 5.12 6.91 6.80
N PHE A 35 5.24 5.67 7.30
CA PHE A 35 4.12 4.95 7.91
C PHE A 35 3.82 5.45 9.33
N ALA A 36 4.86 5.68 10.14
CA ALA A 36 4.71 6.22 11.49
C ALA A 36 4.09 7.63 11.46
N ASP A 37 4.57 8.50 10.56
CA ASP A 37 4.02 9.85 10.31
C ASP A 37 2.57 9.80 9.80
N TYR A 38 2.21 8.75 9.08
CA TYR A 38 0.83 8.54 8.64
C TYR A 38 -0.07 8.13 9.81
N LEU A 39 0.37 7.20 10.65
CA LEU A 39 -0.39 6.66 11.77
C LEU A 39 -0.52 7.63 12.95
N SER A 40 0.50 8.43 13.24
CA SER A 40 0.48 9.43 14.34
C SER A 40 -0.63 10.47 14.20
N ARG A 41 -1.18 10.64 12.99
CA ARG A 41 -2.29 11.56 12.68
C ARG A 41 -3.65 10.86 12.67
N LYS A 42 -3.73 9.58 13.03
CA LYS A 42 -4.97 8.80 13.04
C LYS A 42 -5.43 8.58 14.47
N ALA A 43 -6.76 8.59 14.66
CA ALA A 43 -7.35 8.15 15.90
C ALA A 43 -7.18 6.62 16.08
N ASP A 44 -7.08 6.15 17.32
CA ASP A 44 -6.86 4.74 17.65
C ASP A 44 -7.86 3.79 16.98
N ASN A 45 -9.12 4.18 16.91
CA ASN A 45 -10.16 3.39 16.25
C ASN A 45 -9.88 3.18 14.75
N THR A 46 -9.27 4.17 14.10
CA THR A 46 -8.92 4.12 12.69
C THR A 46 -7.70 3.24 12.47
N ILE A 47 -6.72 3.31 13.38
CA ILE A 47 -5.53 2.43 13.35
C ILE A 47 -5.96 0.97 13.50
N ARG A 48 -6.76 0.65 14.51
CA ARG A 48 -7.27 -0.72 14.74
C ARG A 48 -8.07 -1.24 13.55
N ARG A 49 -8.95 -0.42 12.96
CA ARG A 49 -9.69 -0.78 11.74
C ARG A 49 -8.74 -1.07 10.58
N GLN A 50 -7.74 -0.21 10.35
CA GLN A 50 -6.78 -0.41 9.26
C GLN A 50 -5.95 -1.67 9.45
N ALA A 51 -5.53 -1.98 10.68
CA ALA A 51 -4.87 -3.25 11.00
C ALA A 51 -5.76 -4.46 10.65
N ALA A 52 -7.06 -4.42 10.98
CA ALA A 52 -8.00 -5.46 10.63
C ALA A 52 -8.23 -5.58 9.11
N ASP A 53 -8.30 -4.46 8.39
CA ASP A 53 -8.39 -4.44 6.93
C ASP A 53 -7.15 -5.09 6.28
N LEU A 54 -5.95 -4.79 6.79
CA LEU A 54 -4.70 -5.38 6.34
C LEU A 54 -4.61 -6.87 6.67
N ALA A 55 -5.06 -7.28 7.86
CA ALA A 55 -5.15 -8.69 8.24
C ALA A 55 -6.05 -9.49 7.27
N ARG A 56 -7.17 -8.90 6.82
CA ARG A 56 -8.03 -9.53 5.81
C ARG A 56 -7.34 -9.68 4.45
N PHE A 57 -6.45 -8.76 4.08
CA PHE A 57 -5.62 -8.90 2.88
C PHE A 57 -4.57 -10.02 3.05
N VAL A 58 -3.98 -10.14 4.24
CA VAL A 58 -3.05 -11.23 4.59
C VAL A 58 -3.72 -12.60 4.49
N GLU A 59 -4.96 -12.74 4.97
CA GLU A 59 -5.75 -13.98 4.82
C GLU A 59 -5.89 -14.39 3.35
N PHE A 60 -6.21 -13.43 2.46
CA PHE A 60 -6.26 -13.67 1.03
C PHE A 60 -4.90 -14.13 0.47
N LEU A 61 -3.81 -13.45 0.83
CA LEU A 61 -2.47 -13.81 0.34
C LEU A 61 -2.05 -15.20 0.80
N ASN A 62 -2.34 -15.58 2.05
CA ASN A 62 -2.08 -16.93 2.55
C ASN A 62 -2.87 -17.97 1.75
N GLN A 63 -4.15 -17.73 1.48
CA GLN A 63 -4.97 -18.66 0.71
C GLN A 63 -4.45 -18.83 -0.74
N VAL A 64 -4.05 -17.74 -1.40
CA VAL A 64 -3.44 -17.82 -2.74
C VAL A 64 -2.09 -18.53 -2.68
N GLY A 65 -1.29 -18.25 -1.65
CA GLY A 65 0.00 -18.88 -1.44
C GLY A 65 -0.11 -20.39 -1.22
N GLU A 66 -1.06 -20.85 -0.41
CA GLU A 66 -1.29 -22.26 -0.12
C GLU A 66 -1.56 -23.08 -1.40
N GLN A 67 -2.27 -22.51 -2.38
CA GLN A 67 -2.51 -23.14 -3.68
C GLN A 67 -1.23 -23.36 -4.49
N ALA A 68 -0.20 -22.53 -4.24
CA ALA A 68 1.12 -22.62 -4.84
C ALA A 68 2.16 -23.30 -3.92
N GLY A 69 1.77 -23.77 -2.73
CA GLY A 69 2.69 -24.30 -1.72
C GLY A 69 3.63 -23.24 -1.10
N LEU A 70 3.22 -21.97 -1.09
CA LEU A 70 3.99 -20.82 -0.61
C LEU A 70 3.31 -20.12 0.56
N GLN A 71 4.11 -19.52 1.44
CA GLN A 71 3.63 -18.71 2.55
C GLN A 71 3.79 -17.21 2.23
N LEU A 72 2.82 -16.62 1.54
CA LEU A 72 2.93 -15.23 1.03
C LEU A 72 2.62 -14.15 2.08
N GLY A 73 1.76 -14.43 3.06
CA GLY A 73 1.22 -13.41 3.97
C GLY A 73 2.09 -13.08 5.18
N THR A 74 3.22 -13.77 5.42
CA THR A 74 3.97 -13.64 6.68
C THR A 74 4.49 -12.21 6.95
N ALA A 75 5.17 -11.60 5.97
CA ALA A 75 5.73 -10.27 6.15
C ALA A 75 4.65 -9.20 6.32
N LEU A 76 3.59 -9.24 5.49
CA LEU A 76 2.44 -8.35 5.63
C LEU A 76 1.63 -8.61 6.90
N GLY A 77 1.61 -9.85 7.41
CA GLY A 77 1.00 -10.22 8.67
C GLY A 77 1.69 -9.55 9.85
N ALA A 78 3.02 -9.64 9.91
CA ALA A 78 3.82 -8.93 10.92
C ALA A 78 3.63 -7.40 10.81
N PHE A 79 3.60 -6.88 9.59
CA PHE A 79 3.32 -5.46 9.35
C PHE A 79 1.92 -5.04 9.84
N ALA A 80 0.87 -5.83 9.56
CA ALA A 80 -0.49 -5.53 10.00
C ALA A 80 -0.61 -5.55 11.54
N GLN A 81 0.08 -6.48 12.20
CA GLN A 81 0.18 -6.50 13.66
C GLN A 81 0.89 -5.25 14.20
N ALA A 82 2.01 -4.85 13.59
CA ALA A 82 2.73 -3.63 13.95
C ALA A 82 1.83 -2.38 13.83
N VAL A 83 1.01 -2.29 12.77
CA VAL A 83 0.00 -1.22 12.63
C VAL A 83 -0.97 -1.24 13.81
N GLY A 84 -1.50 -2.40 14.19
CA GLY A 84 -2.48 -2.52 15.28
C GLY A 84 -1.93 -2.20 16.66
N MET A 85 -0.60 -2.28 16.83
CA MET A 85 0.11 -2.00 18.08
C MET A 85 0.74 -0.59 18.12
N PHE A 86 0.70 0.17 17.03
CA PHE A 86 1.29 1.51 17.00
C PHE A 86 0.66 2.44 18.07
N PRO A 87 1.46 3.25 18.79
CA PRO A 87 2.91 3.48 18.63
C PRO A 87 3.81 2.51 19.41
N ASP A 88 3.24 1.64 20.25
CA ASP A 88 3.98 0.79 21.19
C ASP A 88 4.49 -0.54 20.58
N GLY A 89 4.15 -0.79 19.31
CA GLY A 89 4.50 -1.99 18.56
C GLY A 89 5.91 -2.02 17.98
N PRO A 90 6.27 -3.13 17.29
CA PRO A 90 7.51 -3.19 16.53
C PRO A 90 7.52 -2.16 15.38
N ALA A 91 8.71 -1.90 14.84
CA ALA A 91 8.88 -0.99 13.71
C ALA A 91 8.07 -1.44 12.48
N LEU A 92 7.50 -0.46 11.77
CA LEU A 92 6.73 -0.68 10.54
C LEU A 92 7.70 -0.96 9.38
N ASN A 93 7.88 -2.23 9.05
CA ASN A 93 8.78 -2.62 7.97
C ASN A 93 8.15 -2.41 6.58
N ALA A 94 8.66 -1.43 5.84
CA ALA A 94 8.21 -1.12 4.49
C ALA A 94 8.36 -2.31 3.52
N ASP A 95 9.41 -3.13 3.68
CA ASP A 95 9.72 -4.25 2.79
C ASP A 95 8.64 -5.33 2.75
N ALA A 96 7.74 -5.35 3.74
CA ALA A 96 6.55 -6.20 3.72
C ALA A 96 5.69 -5.96 2.47
N TRP A 97 5.75 -4.77 1.87
CA TRP A 97 5.01 -4.42 0.66
C TRP A 97 5.70 -4.83 -0.64
N HIS A 98 6.92 -5.38 -0.56
CA HIS A 98 7.65 -5.80 -1.75
C HIS A 98 6.88 -6.89 -2.50
N GLY A 99 6.79 -6.76 -3.84
CA GLY A 99 6.05 -7.71 -4.68
C GLY A 99 4.52 -7.61 -4.64
N VAL A 100 3.95 -6.66 -3.88
CA VAL A 100 2.51 -6.38 -3.94
C VAL A 100 2.18 -5.69 -5.27
N THR A 101 1.44 -6.39 -6.13
CA THR A 101 1.01 -5.86 -7.44
C THR A 101 -0.47 -5.51 -7.49
N TRP A 102 -0.87 -4.73 -8.48
CA TRP A 102 -2.26 -4.42 -8.80
C TRP A 102 -3.09 -5.68 -9.03
N GLY A 103 -2.50 -6.73 -9.61
CA GLY A 103 -3.15 -8.03 -9.80
C GLY A 103 -3.51 -8.71 -8.49
N LEU A 104 -2.66 -8.62 -7.45
CA LEU A 104 -2.98 -9.11 -6.11
C LEU A 104 -4.10 -8.28 -5.47
N VAL A 105 -4.09 -6.96 -5.65
CA VAL A 105 -5.13 -6.08 -5.12
C VAL A 105 -6.49 -6.34 -5.81
N GLU A 106 -6.48 -6.60 -7.12
CA GLU A 106 -7.68 -6.98 -7.87
C GLU A 106 -8.17 -8.39 -7.48
N GLY A 107 -7.27 -9.34 -7.31
CA GLY A 107 -7.59 -10.68 -6.80
C GLY A 107 -8.25 -10.60 -5.42
N PHE A 108 -7.75 -9.75 -4.52
CA PHE A 108 -8.32 -9.52 -3.20
C PHE A 108 -9.75 -8.99 -3.27
N ARG A 109 -10.02 -8.01 -4.13
CA ARG A 109 -11.39 -7.51 -4.39
C ARG A 109 -12.32 -8.64 -4.78
N ASN A 110 -11.93 -9.41 -5.79
CA ASN A 110 -12.76 -10.47 -6.36
C ASN A 110 -12.97 -11.61 -5.35
N TRP A 111 -11.94 -11.94 -4.58
CA TRP A 111 -12.01 -12.92 -3.51
C TRP A 111 -13.00 -12.51 -2.43
N MET A 112 -12.98 -11.26 -1.94
CA MET A 112 -13.95 -10.80 -0.94
C MET A 112 -15.41 -10.89 -1.45
N VAL A 113 -15.64 -10.68 -2.75
CA VAL A 113 -16.97 -10.90 -3.35
C VAL A 113 -17.37 -12.36 -3.30
N ALA A 114 -16.48 -13.28 -3.67
CA ALA A 114 -16.72 -14.72 -3.59
C ALA A 114 -16.95 -15.19 -2.13
N GLN A 115 -16.31 -14.52 -1.17
CA GLN A 115 -16.51 -14.75 0.26
C GLN A 115 -17.85 -14.17 0.79
N GLY A 116 -18.61 -13.43 -0.02
CA GLY A 116 -19.89 -12.83 0.39
C GLY A 116 -19.75 -11.60 1.29
N ASP A 117 -18.60 -10.92 1.26
CA ASP A 117 -18.38 -9.71 2.04
C ASP A 117 -19.27 -8.55 1.53
N ALA A 118 -19.73 -7.71 2.46
CA ALA A 118 -20.50 -6.53 2.12
C ALA A 118 -19.68 -5.54 1.27
N VAL A 119 -20.30 -4.93 0.25
CA VAL A 119 -19.62 -3.98 -0.65
C VAL A 119 -19.00 -2.80 0.07
N GLY A 120 -19.66 -2.27 1.11
CA GLY A 120 -19.08 -1.22 1.95
C GLY A 120 -17.75 -1.65 2.58
N SER A 121 -17.69 -2.88 3.12
CA SER A 121 -16.47 -3.45 3.70
C SER A 121 -15.39 -3.67 2.65
N ILE A 122 -15.74 -4.16 1.46
CA ILE A 122 -14.81 -4.32 0.33
C ILE A 122 -14.17 -2.97 -0.03
N ASN A 123 -14.98 -1.93 -0.20
CA ASN A 123 -14.50 -0.61 -0.60
C ASN A 123 -13.61 0.04 0.47
N VAL A 124 -13.95 -0.12 1.76
CA VAL A 124 -13.12 0.36 2.88
C VAL A 124 -11.77 -0.36 2.90
N ARG A 125 -11.76 -1.70 2.80
CA ARG A 125 -10.52 -2.49 2.80
C ARG A 125 -9.62 -2.17 1.60
N LEU A 126 -10.20 -2.04 0.41
CA LEU A 126 -9.46 -1.60 -0.79
C LEU A 126 -8.85 -0.21 -0.60
N SER A 127 -9.60 0.71 0.00
CA SER A 127 -9.09 2.06 0.27
C SER A 127 -7.92 2.02 1.26
N THR A 128 -7.98 1.16 2.28
CA THR A 128 -6.86 0.92 3.20
C THR A 128 -5.64 0.36 2.47
N VAL A 129 -5.78 -0.72 1.69
CA VAL A 129 -4.64 -1.32 0.95
C VAL A 129 -3.99 -0.30 0.00
N LYS A 130 -4.80 0.47 -0.74
CA LYS A 130 -4.28 1.53 -1.64
C LYS A 130 -3.57 2.65 -0.88
N ALA A 131 -4.06 3.04 0.29
CA ALA A 131 -3.43 4.05 1.11
C ALA A 131 -2.03 3.59 1.54
N TYR A 132 -1.88 2.34 1.98
CA TYR A 132 -0.57 1.82 2.38
C TYR A 132 0.35 1.53 1.19
N ALA A 133 -0.17 1.08 0.04
CA ALA A 133 0.63 0.96 -1.18
C ALA A 133 1.26 2.31 -1.60
N LYS A 134 0.50 3.42 -1.42
CA LYS A 134 1.02 4.78 -1.63
C LYS A 134 2.16 5.11 -0.65
N LEU A 135 2.07 4.69 0.61
CA LEU A 135 3.12 4.89 1.60
C LEU A 135 4.35 4.03 1.28
N ALA A 136 4.17 2.76 0.90
CA ALA A 136 5.23 1.88 0.47
C ALA A 136 5.99 2.41 -0.77
N THR A 137 5.28 3.06 -1.69
CA THR A 137 5.91 3.76 -2.83
C THR A 137 6.78 4.93 -2.36
N LYS A 138 6.30 5.71 -1.39
CA LYS A 138 7.10 6.80 -0.79
C LYS A 138 8.30 6.29 0.00
N ALA A 139 8.20 5.08 0.58
CA ALA A 139 9.31 4.39 1.21
C ALA A 139 10.31 3.79 0.20
N GLY A 140 10.02 3.84 -1.10
CA GLY A 140 10.87 3.29 -2.17
C GLY A 140 10.71 1.80 -2.42
N VAL A 141 9.76 1.12 -1.76
CA VAL A 141 9.57 -0.34 -1.87
C VAL A 141 8.72 -0.72 -3.09
N LEU A 142 7.71 0.09 -3.40
CA LEU A 142 6.89 -0.08 -4.61
C LEU A 142 7.27 0.97 -5.66
N SER A 143 7.20 0.59 -6.93
CA SER A 143 7.42 1.54 -8.02
C SER A 143 6.22 2.48 -8.20
N ALA A 144 6.47 3.66 -8.78
CA ALA A 144 5.41 4.61 -9.09
C ALA A 144 4.44 4.07 -10.16
N GLU A 145 4.93 3.25 -11.09
CA GLU A 145 4.13 2.56 -12.10
C GLU A 145 3.17 1.56 -11.46
N GLU A 146 3.66 0.74 -10.52
CA GLU A 146 2.83 -0.23 -9.81
C GLU A 146 1.75 0.48 -8.99
N LEU A 147 2.10 1.58 -8.31
CA LEU A 147 1.12 2.41 -7.63
C LEU A 147 0.07 3.00 -8.59
N ALA A 148 0.47 3.41 -9.78
CA ALA A 148 -0.46 3.91 -10.79
C ALA A 148 -1.48 2.84 -11.17
N MET A 149 -1.04 1.60 -11.38
CA MET A 149 -1.92 0.45 -11.66
C MET A 149 -2.80 0.09 -10.46
N ILE A 150 -2.26 0.02 -9.25
CA ILE A 150 -3.04 -0.23 -8.02
C ILE A 150 -4.18 0.79 -7.86
N ARG A 151 -3.96 2.06 -8.25
CA ARG A 151 -5.00 3.09 -8.18
C ARG A 151 -6.18 2.79 -9.09
N THR A 152 -5.98 2.15 -10.25
CA THR A 152 -7.04 1.86 -11.22
C THR A 152 -8.02 0.77 -10.75
N VAL A 153 -7.64 -0.06 -9.76
CA VAL A 153 -8.48 -1.14 -9.23
C VAL A 153 -9.76 -0.59 -8.59
N ALA A 154 -10.85 -0.48 -9.35
CA ALA A 154 -12.09 0.11 -8.86
C ALA A 154 -12.75 -0.79 -7.79
N GLY A 155 -13.34 -0.14 -6.77
CA GLY A 155 -14.31 -0.78 -5.89
C GLY A 155 -15.68 -0.86 -6.57
N TYR A 156 -16.68 -1.42 -5.87
CA TYR A 156 -18.01 -1.60 -6.44
C TYR A 156 -18.91 -0.40 -6.20
N ALA A 157 -19.63 0.02 -7.25
CA ALA A 157 -20.68 1.02 -7.15
C ALA A 157 -21.95 0.44 -6.51
N HIS A 158 -22.80 1.29 -5.91
CA HIS A 158 -24.05 0.85 -5.27
C HIS A 158 -24.99 0.04 -6.19
N LYS A 159 -25.10 0.42 -7.47
CA LYS A 159 -25.93 -0.31 -8.45
C LYS A 159 -25.35 -1.69 -8.77
N GLU A 160 -24.03 -1.81 -8.76
CA GLU A 160 -23.31 -3.05 -9.04
C GLU A 160 -23.37 -3.99 -7.82
N ALA A 161 -23.28 -3.43 -6.62
CA ALA A 161 -23.47 -4.15 -5.36
C ALA A 161 -24.78 -4.94 -5.32
N ARG A 162 -25.88 -4.32 -5.75
CA ARG A 162 -27.21 -4.97 -5.81
C ARG A 162 -27.22 -6.17 -6.76
N ARG A 163 -26.59 -6.05 -7.93
CA ARG A 163 -26.49 -7.14 -8.92
C ARG A 163 -25.58 -8.27 -8.44
N ILE A 164 -24.52 -7.93 -7.71
CA ILE A 164 -23.63 -8.90 -7.09
C ILE A 164 -24.39 -9.66 -6.01
N ASP A 165 -25.13 -8.95 -5.13
CA ASP A 165 -25.95 -9.55 -4.10
C ASP A 165 -27.05 -10.47 -4.69
N GLU A 166 -27.68 -10.08 -5.80
CA GLU A 166 -28.68 -10.89 -6.52
C GLU A 166 -28.11 -12.17 -7.17
N ARG A 167 -26.81 -12.22 -7.46
CA ARG A 167 -26.14 -13.38 -8.08
C ARG A 167 -25.38 -14.27 -7.10
N ARG A 168 -25.37 -13.94 -5.80
CA ARG A 168 -24.60 -14.71 -4.80
C ARG A 168 -25.35 -15.98 -4.40
N GLU A 169 -24.67 -17.12 -4.56
CA GLU A 169 -25.10 -18.41 -3.97
C GLU A 169 -24.83 -18.46 -2.46
N THR A 170 -23.88 -17.65 -1.95
CA THR A 170 -23.51 -17.61 -0.53
C THR A 170 -24.17 -16.43 0.20
N SER A 171 -24.85 -16.72 1.31
CA SER A 171 -25.49 -15.70 2.16
C SER A 171 -24.46 -14.73 2.77
N ARG A 172 -24.86 -13.46 2.91
CA ARG A 172 -24.03 -12.32 3.32
C ARG A 172 -23.29 -12.60 4.63
N ARG A 173 -21.96 -12.53 4.62
CA ARG A 173 -21.18 -12.41 5.86
C ARG A 173 -21.07 -10.94 6.24
N GLY A 174 -21.91 -10.55 7.19
CA GLY A 174 -21.80 -9.29 7.92
C GLY A 174 -21.92 -9.57 9.40
N SER A 175 -20.83 -9.38 10.15
CA SER A 175 -20.92 -9.28 11.60
C SER A 175 -21.69 -8.01 11.96
N LYS A 176 -22.70 -8.18 12.81
CA LYS A 176 -23.37 -7.09 13.52
C LYS A 176 -22.45 -6.57 14.63
#